data_AF-A0A3R7HET7-F1
#
_entry.id   AF-A0A3R7HET7-F1
#
_cell.length_a   1.000
_cell.length_b   1.000
_cell.length_c   1.000
_cell.angle_alpha   90.00
_cell.angle_beta   90.00
_cell.angle_gamma   90.00
#
_symmetry.space_group_name_H-M   'P 1'
#
loop_
_entity.id
_entity.type
_entity.pdbx_description
1 polymer ?
#
loop_
_entity_poly.entity_id
_entity_poly.type
_entity_poly.pdbx_seq_one_letter_code
_entity_poly.pdbx_strand_id
1 'polypeptide(L)'
;MRDHTPDFKMQELSAENKSLIKETVQQLLVRLAGDSQLSSGSLLEFWVEVPGVKRPRGTYRGGFLMPDSFVYITDYVQADGDRLVPAPGYREMDKAWDDLLDELYYQVEIFTSQADDSRGIMLELWTGHRNRPEGEWIYAVDRKIELV
;
A
#
# COMPACT_ATOMS: atom_id res chain seq x y z
N MET A 1 1.01 -27.23 28.16
CA MET A 1 1.46 -26.15 27.27
C MET A 1 0.18 -25.58 26.66
N ARG A 2 -0.27 -24.39 27.06
CA ARG A 2 -1.42 -23.75 26.41
C ARG A 2 -0.90 -23.21 25.09
N ASP A 3 -1.54 -23.61 24.00
CA ASP A 3 -1.29 -23.03 22.70
C ASP A 3 -1.71 -21.56 22.79
N HIS A 4 -0.71 -20.67 22.80
CA HIS A 4 -0.90 -19.22 22.81
C HIS A 4 -0.88 -18.66 21.39
N THR A 5 -0.98 -19.52 20.37
CA THR A 5 -1.15 -19.08 19.00
C THR A 5 -2.44 -18.26 18.95
N PRO A 6 -2.36 -16.94 18.70
CA PRO A 6 -3.57 -16.15 18.49
C PRO A 6 -4.31 -16.78 17.32
N ASP A 7 -5.63 -16.95 17.43
CA ASP A 7 -6.45 -17.36 16.29
C ASP A 7 -6.33 -16.29 15.21
N PHE A 8 -5.36 -16.45 14.32
CA PHE A 8 -5.19 -15.58 13.16
C PHE A 8 -6.30 -15.93 12.18
N LYS A 9 -7.43 -15.25 12.32
CA LYS A 9 -8.51 -15.32 11.36
C LYS A 9 -8.38 -14.15 10.40
N MET A 10 -7.82 -14.42 9.22
CA MET A 10 -7.77 -13.42 8.16
C MET A 10 -9.20 -13.01 7.80
N GLN A 11 -9.49 -11.72 7.91
CA GLN A 11 -10.75 -11.14 7.47
C GLN A 11 -10.53 -10.54 6.09
N GLU A 12 -11.22 -11.09 5.09
CA GLU A 12 -11.16 -10.56 3.74
C GLU A 12 -11.79 -9.16 3.69
N LEU A 13 -11.17 -8.26 2.94
CA LEU A 13 -11.75 -6.96 2.67
C LEU A 13 -13.05 -7.12 1.88
N SER A 14 -14.07 -6.33 2.25
CA SER A 14 -15.30 -6.24 1.47
C SER A 14 -15.02 -5.79 0.03
N ALA A 15 -15.91 -6.14 -0.91
CA ALA A 15 -15.79 -5.70 -2.30
C ALA A 15 -15.78 -4.16 -2.43
N GLU A 16 -16.48 -3.46 -1.53
CA GLU A 16 -16.50 -2.00 -1.47
C GLU A 16 -15.13 -1.46 -1.05
N ASN A 17 -14.51 -2.03 -0.01
CA ASN A 17 -13.16 -1.65 0.42
C ASN A 17 -12.10 -1.97 -0.62
N LYS A 18 -12.18 -3.14 -1.28
CA LYS A 18 -11.29 -3.48 -2.41
C LYS A 18 -11.42 -2.45 -3.54
N SER A 19 -12.65 -2.06 -3.89
CA SER A 19 -12.89 -1.06 -4.94
C SER A 19 -12.35 0.33 -4.56
N LEU A 20 -12.56 0.77 -3.32
CA LEU A 20 -12.05 2.04 -2.82
C LEU A 20 -10.51 2.10 -2.83
N ILE A 21 -9.86 1.02 -2.36
CA ILE A 21 -8.39 0.91 -2.40
C ILE A 21 -7.91 0.92 -3.85
N LYS A 22 -8.52 0.13 -4.74
CA LYS A 22 -8.18 0.09 -6.17
C LYS A 22 -8.21 1.47 -6.80
N GLU A 23 -9.32 2.19 -6.66
CA GLU A 23 -9.48 3.52 -7.24
C GLU A 23 -8.43 4.49 -6.70
N THR A 24 -8.17 4.44 -5.39
CA THR A 24 -7.18 5.30 -4.73
C THR A 24 -5.76 5.02 -5.24
N VAL A 25 -5.37 3.76 -5.31
CA VAL A 25 -4.04 3.35 -5.79
C VAL A 25 -3.85 3.68 -7.26
N GLN A 26 -4.86 3.44 -8.10
CA GLN A 26 -4.81 3.81 -9.51
C GLN A 26 -4.62 5.32 -9.68
N GLN A 27 -5.36 6.15 -8.93
CA GLN A 27 -5.18 7.61 -8.96
C GLN A 27 -3.78 8.04 -8.51
N LEU A 28 -3.25 7.42 -7.45
CA LEU A 28 -1.91 7.70 -6.94
C LEU A 28 -0.84 7.40 -7.99
N LEU A 29 -0.87 6.20 -8.58
CA LEU A 29 0.15 5.78 -9.54
C LEU A 29 0.05 6.52 -10.88
N VAL A 30 -1.17 6.81 -11.35
CA VAL A 30 -1.37 7.62 -12.56
C VAL A 30 -0.82 9.02 -12.35
N ARG A 31 -1.05 9.63 -11.18
CA ARG A 31 -0.47 10.94 -10.84
C ARG A 31 1.05 10.89 -10.76
N LEU A 32 1.60 9.86 -10.12
CA LEU A 32 3.04 9.67 -10.00
C LEU A 32 3.72 9.57 -11.38
N ALA A 33 3.12 8.81 -12.30
CA ALA A 33 3.59 8.69 -13.68
C ALA A 33 3.42 10.00 -14.46
N GLY A 34 2.26 10.66 -14.34
CA GLY A 34 1.98 11.94 -15.01
C GLY A 34 2.95 13.06 -14.60
N ASP A 35 3.40 13.06 -13.35
CA ASP A 35 4.39 14.01 -12.84
C ASP A 35 5.85 13.64 -13.23
N SER A 36 6.04 12.58 -14.04
CA SER A 36 7.35 12.01 -14.38
C SER A 36 8.17 11.62 -13.14
N GLN A 37 7.47 11.22 -12.08
CA GLN A 37 8.03 10.83 -10.79
C GLN A 37 7.88 9.31 -10.57
N LEU A 38 7.80 8.48 -11.60
CA LEU A 38 7.91 7.02 -11.43
C LEU A 38 9.32 6.57 -11.82
N SER A 39 9.98 5.82 -10.95
CA SER A 39 11.38 5.40 -11.09
C SER A 39 11.57 3.99 -10.55
N SER A 40 12.74 3.40 -10.80
CA SER A 40 13.07 2.06 -10.30
C SER A 40 13.09 1.94 -8.77
N GLY A 41 13.12 3.06 -8.05
CA GLY A 41 13.08 3.09 -6.58
C GLY A 41 11.69 3.39 -6.01
N SER A 42 10.65 3.45 -6.85
CA SER A 42 9.32 3.82 -6.41
C SER A 42 8.63 2.73 -5.60
N LEU A 43 8.12 3.13 -4.44
CA LEU A 43 7.37 2.27 -3.52
C LEU A 43 5.94 2.77 -3.38
N LEU A 44 5.02 1.84 -3.15
CA LEU A 44 3.71 2.10 -2.58
C LEU A 44 3.76 1.65 -1.13
N GLU A 45 3.78 2.59 -0.21
CA GLU A 45 3.87 2.33 1.23
C GLU A 45 2.53 2.61 1.89
N PHE A 46 2.26 1.92 2.98
CA PHE A 46 1.03 2.17 3.70
C PHE A 46 1.12 1.93 5.20
N TRP A 47 0.15 2.50 5.89
CA TRP A 47 -0.05 2.40 7.33
C TRP A 47 -1.52 2.14 7.61
N VAL A 48 -1.79 1.22 8.53
CA VAL A 48 -3.14 0.82 8.93
C VAL A 48 -3.40 1.25 10.36
N GLU A 49 -4.30 2.20 10.54
CA GLU A 49 -4.76 2.64 11.84
C GLU A 49 -6.09 1.94 12.20
N VAL A 50 -6.03 1.01 13.15
CA VAL A 50 -7.22 0.27 13.61
C VAL A 50 -7.82 0.94 14.85
N PRO A 51 -9.12 1.28 14.85
CA PRO A 51 -9.79 1.89 16.01
C PRO A 51 -9.60 1.08 17.29
N GLY A 52 -9.29 1.77 18.38
CA GLY A 52 -9.07 1.14 19.68
C GLY A 52 -7.73 0.40 19.82
N VAL A 53 -6.97 0.18 18.75
CA VAL A 53 -5.64 -0.42 18.81
C VAL A 53 -4.57 0.67 18.83
N LYS A 54 -3.90 0.81 19.97
CA LYS A 54 -2.74 1.70 20.08
C LYS A 54 -1.50 1.03 19.49
N ARG A 55 -1.31 1.17 18.17
CA ARG A 55 -0.04 0.87 17.51
C ARG A 55 0.78 2.15 17.39
N PRO A 56 1.93 2.27 18.08
CA PRO A 56 2.78 3.45 17.92
C PRO A 56 3.30 3.49 16.49
N ARG A 57 3.20 4.66 15.84
CA ARG A 57 3.84 4.89 14.55
C ARG A 57 5.33 4.69 14.72
N GLY A 58 5.87 3.69 14.04
CA GLY A 58 7.29 3.41 14.08
C GLY A 58 8.08 4.55 13.45
N THR A 59 9.30 4.75 13.92
CA THR A 59 10.24 5.65 13.25
C THR A 59 11.58 4.95 13.06
N TYR A 60 12.19 5.11 11.90
CA TYR A 60 13.57 4.69 11.67
C TYR A 60 14.57 5.51 12.49
N ARG A 61 15.81 5.02 12.61
CA ARG A 61 16.91 5.78 13.20
C ARG A 61 17.14 7.04 12.36
N GLY A 62 16.73 8.19 12.91
CA GLY A 62 16.72 9.48 12.19
C GLY A 62 15.39 10.22 12.24
N GLY A 63 14.32 9.61 12.78
CA GLY A 63 13.02 10.28 13.00
C GLY A 63 12.05 10.17 11.82
N PHE A 64 12.40 9.45 10.76
CA PHE A 64 11.51 9.19 9.62
C PHE A 64 10.45 8.15 9.97
N LEU A 65 9.23 8.29 9.46
CA LEU A 65 8.15 7.33 9.68
C LEU A 65 8.47 5.98 9.04
N MET A 66 8.20 4.91 9.80
CA MET A 66 8.29 3.53 9.33
C MET A 66 6.88 3.07 8.95
N PRO A 67 6.62 2.76 7.66
CA PRO A 67 5.33 2.22 7.24
C PRO A 67 5.08 0.84 7.85
N ASP A 68 3.83 0.41 7.89
CA ASP A 68 3.50 -0.97 8.29
C ASP A 68 4.02 -1.95 7.24
N SER A 69 3.87 -1.59 5.96
CA SER A 69 4.42 -2.36 4.84
C SER A 69 4.51 -1.51 3.56
N PHE A 70 5.05 -2.12 2.50
CA PHE A 70 5.18 -1.52 1.19
C PHE A 70 5.13 -2.58 0.07
N VAL A 71 4.86 -2.12 -1.14
CA VAL A 71 4.89 -2.86 -2.41
C VAL A 71 5.83 -2.15 -3.38
N TYR A 72 6.67 -2.91 -4.10
CA TYR A 72 7.49 -2.36 -5.18
C TYR A 72 6.63 -2.14 -6.42
N ILE A 73 6.40 -0.89 -6.78
CA ILE A 73 5.55 -0.54 -7.94
C ILE A 73 6.15 -1.11 -9.23
N THR A 74 7.47 -1.12 -9.31
CA THR A 74 8.26 -1.54 -10.47
C THR A 74 8.19 -3.03 -10.77
N ASP A 75 7.73 -3.84 -9.82
CA ASP A 75 7.51 -5.27 -10.05
C ASP A 75 6.32 -5.51 -10.97
N TYR A 76 5.39 -4.55 -11.03
CA TYR A 76 4.12 -4.66 -11.74
C TYR A 76 4.01 -3.70 -12.93
N VAL A 77 4.44 -2.46 -12.76
CA VAL A 77 4.29 -1.39 -13.77
C VAL A 77 5.57 -0.57 -13.90
N GLN A 78 5.73 0.08 -15.06
CA GLN A 78 6.82 0.99 -15.34
C GLN A 78 6.29 2.26 -16.03
N ALA A 79 7.13 3.28 -16.09
CA ALA A 79 6.83 4.53 -16.81
C ALA A 79 7.22 4.41 -18.29
N ASP A 80 6.32 4.82 -19.18
CA ASP A 80 6.63 5.16 -20.56
C ASP A 80 6.14 6.58 -20.82
N GLY A 81 7.05 7.56 -20.67
CA GLY A 81 6.69 8.97 -20.63
C GLY A 81 5.79 9.30 -19.44
N ASP A 82 4.62 9.85 -19.72
CA ASP A 82 3.58 10.22 -18.74
C ASP A 82 2.58 9.09 -18.45
N ARG A 83 2.83 7.88 -18.97
CA ARG A 83 1.91 6.74 -18.89
C ARG A 83 2.49 5.59 -18.09
N LEU A 84 1.58 4.88 -17.43
CA LEU A 84 1.86 3.56 -16.87
C LEU A 84 1.76 2.52 -17.97
N VAL A 85 2.76 1.66 -18.08
CA VAL A 85 2.76 0.46 -18.91
C VAL A 85 3.11 -0.75 -18.05
N PRO A 86 2.68 -1.97 -18.41
CA PRO A 86 3.04 -3.16 -17.65
C PRO A 86 4.56 -3.34 -17.58
N ALA A 87 5.06 -3.84 -16.45
CA ALA A 87 6.45 -4.25 -16.30
C ALA A 87 6.78 -5.43 -17.26
N PRO A 88 8.06 -5.67 -17.59
CA PRO A 88 8.45 -6.67 -18.60
C PRO A 88 7.95 -8.11 -18.36
N GLY A 89 7.62 -8.46 -17.11
CA GLY A 89 7.04 -9.76 -16.75
C GLY A 89 5.58 -9.93 -17.14
N TYR A 90 4.89 -8.84 -17.50
CA TYR A 90 3.46 -8.79 -17.79
C TYR A 90 3.20 -8.53 -19.26
N ARG A 91 2.25 -9.27 -19.84
CA ARG A 91 1.78 -9.05 -21.22
C ARG A 91 0.66 -8.02 -21.32
N GLU A 92 -0.16 -7.92 -20.27
CA GLU A 92 -1.37 -7.12 -20.22
C GLU A 92 -1.39 -6.30 -18.94
N MET A 93 -1.84 -5.04 -19.06
CA MET A 93 -1.92 -4.12 -17.93
C MET A 93 -2.90 -4.60 -16.86
N ASP A 94 -4.01 -5.21 -17.25
CA ASP A 94 -5.02 -5.70 -16.32
C ASP A 94 -4.44 -6.75 -15.36
N LYS A 95 -3.59 -7.66 -15.87
CA LYS A 95 -2.95 -8.67 -15.04
C LYS A 95 -1.92 -8.09 -14.07
N ALA A 96 -1.19 -7.04 -14.48
CA ALA A 96 -0.28 -6.32 -13.59
C ALA A 96 -1.04 -5.61 -12.46
N TRP A 97 -2.19 -5.03 -12.76
CA TRP A 97 -3.06 -4.42 -11.75
C TRP A 97 -3.62 -5.45 -10.79
N ASP A 98 -4.13 -6.57 -11.30
CA ASP A 98 -4.71 -7.61 -10.45
C ASP A 98 -3.68 -8.15 -9.46
N ASP A 99 -2.45 -8.46 -9.91
CA ASP A 99 -1.42 -9.00 -9.02
C ASP A 99 -0.92 -7.96 -7.99
N LEU A 100 -0.75 -6.69 -8.40
CA LEU A 100 -0.39 -5.60 -7.48
C LEU A 100 -1.45 -5.43 -6.39
N LEU A 101 -2.72 -5.41 -6.80
CA LEU A 101 -3.84 -5.18 -5.90
C LEU A 101 -4.06 -6.39 -5.00
N ASP A 102 -3.92 -7.62 -5.50
CA ASP A 102 -4.02 -8.84 -4.69
C ASP A 102 -2.94 -8.87 -3.61
N GLU A 103 -1.68 -8.51 -3.93
CA GLU A 103 -0.63 -8.36 -2.92
C GLU A 103 -1.00 -7.30 -1.88
N LEU A 104 -1.41 -6.11 -2.32
CA LEU A 104 -1.77 -5.02 -1.42
C LEU A 104 -2.94 -5.40 -0.51
N TYR A 105 -4.02 -5.98 -1.05
CA TYR A 105 -5.18 -6.42 -0.28
C TYR A 105 -4.76 -7.44 0.76
N TYR A 106 -3.98 -8.45 0.38
CA TYR A 106 -3.52 -9.47 1.29
C TYR A 106 -2.72 -8.86 2.46
N GLN A 107 -1.82 -7.91 2.18
CA GLN A 107 -1.09 -7.25 3.25
C GLN A 107 -2.01 -6.39 4.13
N VAL A 108 -2.94 -5.62 3.56
CA VAL A 108 -3.92 -4.84 4.35
C VAL A 108 -4.76 -5.75 5.24
N GLU A 109 -5.25 -6.89 4.71
CA GLU A 109 -6.03 -7.90 5.44
C GLU A 109 -5.24 -8.48 6.64
N ILE A 110 -3.92 -8.66 6.50
CA ILE A 110 -3.05 -9.06 7.62
C ILE A 110 -3.08 -8.00 8.73
N PHE A 111 -2.95 -6.72 8.38
CA PHE A 111 -2.90 -5.64 9.38
C PHE A 111 -4.25 -5.33 10.01
N THR A 112 -5.36 -5.61 9.31
CA THR A 112 -6.73 -5.47 9.81
C THR A 112 -7.27 -6.71 10.51
N SER A 113 -6.59 -7.86 10.44
CA SER A 113 -7.04 -9.16 10.98
C SER A 113 -7.43 -9.19 12.46
N GLN A 114 -6.92 -8.24 13.24
CA GLN A 114 -7.21 -8.09 14.68
C GLN A 114 -8.49 -7.28 14.97
N ALA A 115 -9.11 -6.67 13.97
CA ALA A 115 -10.35 -5.92 14.10
C ALA A 115 -11.54 -6.84 13.84
N ASP A 116 -12.65 -6.62 14.56
CA ASP A 116 -13.90 -7.35 14.31
C ASP A 116 -14.65 -6.84 13.08
N ASP A 117 -14.40 -5.58 12.69
CA ASP A 117 -15.01 -4.86 11.56
C ASP A 117 -13.96 -3.93 10.94
N SER A 118 -14.03 -3.74 9.62
CA SER A 118 -13.20 -2.78 8.88
C SER A 118 -13.61 -1.33 9.08
N ARG A 119 -14.85 -1.08 9.52
CA ARG A 119 -15.37 0.28 9.65
C ARG A 119 -14.51 1.15 10.57
N GLY A 120 -14.12 2.31 10.04
CA GLY A 120 -13.32 3.30 10.77
C GLY A 120 -11.82 2.97 10.80
N ILE A 121 -11.38 1.87 10.19
CA ILE A 121 -9.96 1.63 9.94
C ILE A 121 -9.48 2.67 8.92
N MET A 122 -8.45 3.42 9.27
CA MET A 122 -7.83 4.36 8.34
C MET A 122 -6.65 3.69 7.64
N LEU A 123 -6.68 3.69 6.30
CA LEU A 123 -5.56 3.33 5.46
C LEU A 123 -4.90 4.61 4.94
N GLU A 124 -3.66 4.84 5.34
CA GLU A 124 -2.81 5.89 4.78
C GLU A 124 -1.87 5.25 3.75
N LEU A 125 -1.88 5.77 2.52
CA LEU A 125 -1.10 5.32 1.38
C LEU A 125 -0.15 6.43 0.95
N TRP A 126 1.11 6.10 0.70
CA TRP A 126 2.14 6.99 0.16
C TRP A 126 2.83 6.36 -1.03
N THR A 127 3.12 7.16 -2.05
CA THR A 127 3.94 6.70 -3.16
C THR A 127 4.86 7.80 -3.68
N GLY A 128 6.05 7.43 -4.15
CA GLY A 128 7.06 8.40 -4.58
C GLY A 128 8.47 7.83 -4.66
N HIS A 129 9.47 8.68 -4.41
CA HIS A 129 10.88 8.25 -4.31
C HIS A 129 11.51 8.64 -2.98
N ARG A 130 12.20 7.67 -2.40
CA ARG A 130 13.24 7.87 -1.40
C ARG A 130 14.39 6.92 -1.68
N ASN A 131 15.62 7.36 -1.40
CA ASN A 131 16.82 6.56 -1.68
C ASN A 131 16.81 5.19 -0.97
N ARG A 132 16.07 5.10 0.15
CA ARG A 132 15.81 3.89 0.94
C ARG A 132 14.52 4.06 1.74
N PRO A 133 13.86 2.99 2.21
CA PRO A 133 12.72 3.08 3.13
C PRO A 133 13.01 3.91 4.39
N GLU A 134 14.24 3.96 4.89
CA GLU A 134 14.59 4.80 6.04
C GLU A 134 14.90 6.27 5.70
N GLY A 135 14.84 6.67 4.42
CA GLY A 135 15.26 7.97 3.94
C GLY A 135 14.16 9.03 3.86
N GLU A 136 14.57 10.27 3.62
CA GLU A 136 13.66 11.38 3.34
C GLU A 136 12.98 11.21 1.97
N TRP A 137 11.68 11.53 1.93
CA TRP A 137 10.94 11.60 0.68
C TRP A 137 11.44 12.77 -0.17
N ILE A 138 11.90 12.46 -1.38
CA ILE A 138 12.26 13.48 -2.38
C ILE A 138 10.98 13.99 -3.05
N TYR A 139 10.04 13.07 -3.29
CA TYR A 139 8.71 13.33 -3.79
C TYR A 139 7.76 12.28 -3.20
N ALA A 140 6.57 12.68 -2.80
CA ALA A 140 5.53 11.77 -2.33
C ALA A 140 4.13 12.30 -2.69
N VAL A 141 3.25 11.40 -3.09
CA VAL A 141 1.80 11.61 -3.12
C VAL A 141 1.20 10.77 -2.01
N ASP A 142 0.36 11.37 -1.18
CA ASP A 142 -0.33 10.68 -0.11
C ASP A 142 -1.85 10.70 -0.29
N ARG A 143 -2.49 9.64 0.18
CA ARG A 143 -3.93 9.56 0.36
C ARG A 143 -4.25 8.85 1.66
N LYS A 144 -5.23 9.38 2.38
CA LYS A 144 -5.82 8.73 3.54
C LYS A 144 -7.27 8.40 3.22
N ILE A 145 -7.64 7.14 3.39
CA ILE A 145 -9.01 6.64 3.20
C ILE A 145 -9.50 5.92 4.45
N GLU A 146 -10.80 5.98 4.69
CA GLU A 146 -11.48 5.22 5.74
C GLU A 146 -12.13 3.99 5.10
N LEU A 147 -11.86 2.81 5.65
CA LEU A 147 -12.54 1.59 5.23
C LEU A 147 -13.97 1.55 5.80
N VAL A 148 -14.90 1.07 5.00
CA VAL A 148 -16.36 1.08 5.27
C VAL A 148 -16.91 -0.26 5.72
#